data_AF-A0A832VZF2-F1
#
_entry.id   AF-A0A832VZF2-F1
#
_cell.length_a   1.000
_cell.length_b   1.000
_cell.length_c   1.000
_cell.angle_alpha   90.00
_cell.angle_beta   90.00
_cell.angle_gamma   90.00
#
_symmetry.space_group_name_H-M   'P 1'
#
loop_
_entity.id
_entity.type
_entity.pdbx_description
1 polymer ?
#
loop_
_entity_poly.entity_id
_entity_poly.type
_entity_poly.pdbx_seq_one_letter_code
_entity_poly.pdbx_strand_id
1 'polypeptide(L)'
;MRRWLALMVFLLVLAGAGCVDDGSGQAPTSTPATTPQEEQGFEFTTQQPAGAHTSGTSSIEPTRVVVTLYFGKVLLLNESVPWQKGLTAMDALRQVASVETAYGGGFVNGINGYVSKFTGGGGQKVDWFYTVNGFPVDRGAPAYVLHPGDVQIWDYHEWAYYGRTCVVGAFPEPFVHGYNGVVRDTLIVYEDGLEESAQQIAERLRQEGATRVSVITYDELTQQQREQDNIILVGTYEFEPIHFVLGLHARLNIYTYIENGKVVMEDVGGKKSVLGDGGIIVATNSPWNPRGTGVNENMVWVVAGTSKEEANAAAELVAKTPERLHYFYSVAVVNGDVVRVPQ
;
A
#
# COMPACT_ATOMS: atom_id res chain seq x y z
N MET A 1 3.81 34.58 -24.33
CA MET A 1 3.83 33.62 -25.45
C MET A 1 4.10 32.21 -24.88
N ARG A 2 3.79 31.13 -25.63
CA ARG A 2 4.13 29.70 -25.42
C ARG A 2 4.76 29.34 -24.05
N ARG A 3 4.06 28.69 -23.11
CA ARG A 3 3.69 27.25 -23.11
C ARG A 3 4.80 26.31 -23.61
N TRP A 4 5.30 25.47 -22.70
CA TRP A 4 5.78 24.12 -23.00
C TRP A 4 5.13 23.17 -22.00
N LEU A 5 4.50 22.10 -22.51
CA LEU A 5 3.92 21.02 -21.72
C LEU A 5 4.54 19.73 -22.27
N ALA A 6 5.28 19.00 -21.46
CA ALA A 6 5.95 17.77 -21.89
C ALA A 6 4.97 16.58 -21.80
N LEU A 7 4.22 16.36 -22.88
CA LEU A 7 3.31 15.21 -22.98
C LEU A 7 4.07 14.02 -23.60
N MET A 8 4.44 13.02 -22.80
CA MET A 8 4.97 11.75 -23.34
C MET A 8 3.81 10.88 -23.84
N VAL A 9 3.66 10.82 -25.17
CA VAL A 9 2.76 9.88 -25.85
C VAL A 9 3.60 8.73 -26.38
N PHE A 10 3.44 7.54 -25.81
CA PHE A 10 3.97 6.31 -26.41
C PHE A 10 3.08 5.91 -27.59
N LEU A 11 3.68 5.85 -28.79
CA LEU A 11 2.98 5.56 -30.04
C LEU A 11 3.47 4.19 -30.54
N LEU A 12 2.62 3.16 -30.38
CA LEU A 12 2.96 1.81 -30.83
C LEU A 12 2.88 1.73 -32.36
N VAL A 13 3.97 1.30 -33.00
CA VAL A 13 3.99 0.99 -34.44
C VAL A 13 3.99 -0.52 -34.60
N LEU A 14 2.87 -1.08 -35.05
CA LEU A 14 2.78 -2.48 -35.47
C LEU A 14 3.19 -2.60 -36.94
N ALA A 15 4.24 -3.40 -37.20
CA ALA A 15 4.61 -3.87 -38.53
C ALA A 15 4.74 -5.40 -38.48
N GLY A 16 3.87 -6.11 -39.21
CA GLY A 16 3.75 -7.57 -39.12
C GLY A 16 4.23 -8.30 -40.37
N ALA A 17 5.24 -9.16 -40.19
CA ALA A 17 5.57 -10.33 -41.02
C ALA A 17 6.54 -11.22 -40.20
N GLY A 18 6.48 -12.56 -40.18
CA GLY A 18 5.53 -13.48 -40.82
C GLY A 18 6.22 -14.54 -41.68
N CYS A 19 6.61 -15.68 -41.09
CA CYS A 19 6.99 -16.92 -41.81
C CYS A 19 6.94 -18.18 -40.93
N VAL A 20 6.83 -19.33 -41.61
CA VAL A 20 6.57 -20.73 -41.18
C VAL A 20 7.52 -21.62 -42.03
N ASP A 21 8.05 -22.78 -41.66
CA ASP A 21 7.76 -23.81 -40.61
C ASP A 21 9.13 -24.26 -39.96
N ASP A 22 9.39 -25.36 -39.24
CA ASP A 22 8.72 -26.57 -38.68
C ASP A 22 9.60 -27.07 -37.49
N GLY A 23 9.19 -28.08 -36.71
CA GLY A 23 10.16 -28.94 -36.01
C GLY A 23 9.60 -29.88 -34.93
N SER A 24 9.29 -31.13 -35.28
CA SER A 24 8.87 -32.18 -34.33
C SER A 24 9.92 -32.54 -33.25
N GLY A 25 9.52 -32.73 -31.99
CA GLY A 25 10.40 -33.19 -30.89
C GLY A 25 9.67 -33.76 -29.67
N GLN A 26 9.86 -35.05 -29.38
CA GLN A 26 9.12 -35.88 -28.42
C GLN A 26 9.04 -35.37 -26.96
N ALA A 27 7.93 -35.68 -26.28
CA ALA A 27 7.75 -35.44 -24.85
C ALA A 27 8.34 -36.58 -23.96
N PRO A 28 8.96 -36.28 -22.80
CA PRO A 28 9.33 -37.27 -21.80
C PRO A 28 8.18 -37.64 -20.85
N THR A 29 8.11 -38.92 -20.53
CA THR A 29 7.17 -39.60 -19.61
C THR A 29 7.14 -39.05 -18.18
N SER A 30 5.96 -39.11 -17.55
CA SER A 30 5.74 -38.85 -16.13
C SER A 30 6.09 -40.04 -15.22
N THR A 31 6.55 -39.76 -14.00
CA THR A 31 6.56 -40.67 -12.82
C THR A 31 6.52 -39.81 -11.53
N PRO A 32 6.20 -40.36 -10.35
CA PRO A 32 5.00 -39.92 -9.64
C PRO A 32 5.26 -38.99 -8.45
N ALA A 33 4.17 -38.43 -7.91
CA ALA A 33 4.19 -37.62 -6.71
C ALA A 33 4.52 -38.45 -5.44
N THR A 34 5.29 -37.84 -4.54
CA THR A 34 5.53 -38.35 -3.18
C THR A 34 4.70 -37.51 -2.19
N THR A 35 3.93 -38.19 -1.34
CA THR A 35 3.13 -37.56 -0.26
C THR A 35 4.04 -36.96 0.82
N PRO A 36 3.70 -35.80 1.43
CA PRO A 36 4.52 -35.22 2.50
C PRO A 36 4.59 -36.12 3.74
N GLN A 37 5.73 -36.09 4.43
CA GLN A 37 5.85 -36.59 5.80
C GLN A 37 5.61 -35.46 6.80
N GLU A 38 4.91 -35.75 7.88
CA GLU A 38 4.81 -34.87 9.05
C GLU A 38 6.08 -34.97 9.88
N GLU A 39 6.77 -33.85 10.14
CA GLU A 39 7.69 -33.76 11.29
C GLU A 39 7.54 -32.43 12.05
N GLN A 40 6.88 -32.57 13.21
CA GLN A 40 7.29 -32.07 14.53
C GLN A 40 7.43 -30.53 14.73
N GLY A 41 6.70 -30.02 15.73
CA GLY A 41 6.63 -28.59 16.05
C GLY A 41 7.85 -28.04 16.80
N PHE A 42 8.14 -26.75 16.59
CA PHE A 42 9.14 -25.98 17.33
C PHE A 42 8.45 -25.11 18.40
N GLU A 43 8.77 -25.32 19.67
CA GLU A 43 8.29 -24.45 20.76
C GLU A 43 9.08 -23.14 20.82
N PHE A 44 8.43 -22.03 20.43
CA PHE A 44 9.01 -20.69 20.56
C PHE A 44 8.94 -20.20 22.01
N THR A 45 10.02 -20.39 22.78
CA THR A 45 10.14 -19.85 24.13
C THR A 45 10.60 -18.39 24.10
N THR A 46 9.65 -17.45 24.16
CA THR A 46 9.91 -16.01 24.27
C THR A 46 10.29 -15.60 25.70
N GLN A 47 11.58 -15.58 26.02
CA GLN A 47 12.09 -14.91 27.22
C GLN A 47 12.36 -13.42 26.94
N GLN A 48 11.50 -12.56 27.47
CA GLN A 48 11.67 -11.10 27.45
C GLN A 48 12.50 -10.63 28.66
N PRO A 49 13.64 -9.93 28.47
CA PRO A 49 14.32 -9.23 29.56
C PRO A 49 13.49 -8.03 30.04
N ALA A 50 13.43 -7.83 31.35
CA ALA A 50 12.79 -6.64 31.93
C ALA A 50 13.60 -5.36 31.65
N GLY A 51 12.93 -4.23 31.55
CA GLY A 51 13.52 -2.96 31.09
C GLY A 51 14.49 -2.32 32.09
N ALA A 52 15.46 -1.59 31.54
CA ALA A 52 16.29 -0.63 32.27
C ALA A 52 16.13 0.76 31.62
N HIS A 53 15.63 1.74 32.38
CA HIS A 53 15.51 3.11 31.89
C HIS A 53 16.89 3.78 31.80
N THR A 54 17.44 3.90 30.59
CA THR A 54 18.62 4.71 30.31
C THR A 54 18.22 6.02 29.65
N SER A 55 18.44 7.15 30.32
CA SER A 55 18.40 8.48 29.70
C SER A 55 19.47 8.55 28.61
N GLY A 56 19.08 8.37 27.36
CA GLY A 56 19.99 8.17 26.23
C GLY A 56 20.04 9.34 25.25
N THR A 57 21.18 9.47 24.57
CA THR A 57 21.33 10.24 23.33
C THR A 57 20.20 9.90 22.36
N SER A 58 19.63 10.88 21.66
CA SER A 58 18.64 10.62 20.60
C SER A 58 19.26 9.79 19.47
N SER A 59 19.07 8.47 19.52
CA SER A 59 19.40 7.57 18.43
C SER A 59 18.56 7.95 17.21
N ILE A 60 19.22 8.32 16.12
CA ILE A 60 18.51 8.60 14.86
C ILE A 60 17.87 7.29 14.39
N GLU A 61 16.56 7.33 14.16
CA GLU A 61 15.78 6.15 13.83
C GLU A 61 16.22 5.57 12.48
N PRO A 62 16.40 4.23 12.39
CA PRO A 62 16.76 3.58 11.13
C PRO A 62 15.62 3.72 10.11
N THR A 63 15.95 3.56 8.85
CA THR A 63 14.95 3.31 7.79
C THR A 63 14.64 1.83 7.72
N ARG A 64 13.47 1.45 7.21
CA ARG A 64 13.06 0.05 7.06
C ARG A 64 12.86 -0.29 5.59
N VAL A 65 13.34 -1.46 5.18
CA VAL A 65 13.25 -1.95 3.81
C VAL A 65 12.48 -3.26 3.80
N VAL A 66 11.28 -3.20 3.24
CA VAL A 66 10.40 -4.33 3.03
C VAL A 66 10.43 -4.72 1.56
N VAL A 67 10.51 -6.02 1.27
CA VAL A 67 10.38 -6.58 -0.07
C VAL A 67 9.33 -7.70 -0.04
N THR A 68 8.29 -7.55 -0.85
CA THR A 68 7.16 -8.49 -0.96
C THR A 68 6.88 -8.87 -2.41
N LEU A 69 6.05 -9.91 -2.59
CA LEU A 69 5.51 -10.31 -3.89
C LEU A 69 3.97 -10.32 -3.86
N TYR A 70 3.39 -10.04 -5.02
CA TYR A 70 1.96 -10.21 -5.31
C TYR A 70 1.05 -9.43 -4.35
N PHE A 71 1.29 -8.13 -4.20
CA PHE A 71 0.52 -7.21 -3.33
C PHE A 71 0.58 -7.60 -1.83
N GLY A 72 1.79 -7.81 -1.32
CA GLY A 72 2.03 -8.15 0.09
C GLY A 72 1.69 -9.59 0.47
N LYS A 73 1.51 -10.48 -0.50
CA LYS A 73 1.10 -11.89 -0.30
C LYS A 73 2.23 -12.79 0.19
N VAL A 74 3.46 -12.51 -0.24
CA VAL A 74 4.67 -13.20 0.21
C VAL A 74 5.67 -12.15 0.69
N LEU A 75 6.21 -12.32 1.90
CA LEU A 75 7.34 -11.51 2.40
C LEU A 75 8.65 -12.18 2.00
N LEU A 76 9.56 -11.41 1.38
CA LEU A 76 10.93 -11.83 1.08
C LEU A 76 11.97 -11.18 1.99
N LEU A 77 11.70 -9.97 2.48
CA LEU A 77 12.65 -9.18 3.27
C LEU A 77 11.90 -8.16 4.15
N ASN A 78 12.38 -7.93 5.36
CA ASN A 78 11.95 -6.85 6.25
C ASN A 78 13.12 -6.48 7.16
N GLU A 79 13.98 -5.58 6.70
CA GLU A 79 15.27 -5.28 7.33
C GLU A 79 15.41 -3.80 7.72
N SER A 80 16.13 -3.56 8.82
CA SER A 80 16.43 -2.21 9.30
C SER A 80 17.78 -1.72 8.76
N VAL A 81 17.77 -0.59 8.05
CA VAL A 81 18.96 0.05 7.49
C VAL A 81 19.31 1.30 8.31
N PRO A 82 20.53 1.43 8.85
CA PRO A 82 20.96 2.63 9.57
C PRO A 82 20.81 3.89 8.71
N TRP A 83 20.04 4.89 9.19
CA TRP A 83 19.87 6.14 8.46
C TRP A 83 21.18 6.95 8.43
N GLN A 84 21.47 7.54 7.28
CA GLN A 84 22.52 8.56 7.13
C GLN A 84 22.06 9.66 6.19
N LYS A 85 22.60 10.87 6.37
CA LYS A 85 22.21 12.04 5.57
C LYS A 85 22.48 11.82 4.08
N GLY A 86 21.42 11.79 3.27
CA GLY A 86 21.50 11.59 1.83
C GLY A 86 21.34 10.12 1.38
N LEU A 87 21.06 9.19 2.31
CA LEU A 87 20.68 7.80 1.99
C LEU A 87 19.48 7.79 1.03
N THR A 88 19.63 7.23 -0.18
CA THR A 88 18.50 7.08 -1.10
C THR A 88 17.75 5.77 -0.87
N ALA A 89 16.52 5.68 -1.37
CA ALA A 89 15.75 4.44 -1.40
C ALA A 89 16.54 3.29 -2.07
N MET A 90 17.25 3.60 -3.16
CA MET A 90 18.13 2.63 -3.85
C MET A 90 19.32 2.20 -2.99
N ASP A 91 19.96 3.14 -2.28
CA ASP A 91 21.15 2.83 -1.45
C ASP A 91 20.77 2.03 -0.20
N ALA A 92 19.58 2.27 0.36
CA ALA A 92 19.04 1.45 1.44
C ALA A 92 18.67 0.04 0.96
N LEU A 93 18.00 -0.09 -0.19
CA LEU A 93 17.67 -1.40 -0.77
C LEU A 93 18.94 -2.23 -1.06
N ARG A 94 19.97 -1.62 -1.63
CA ARG A 94 21.25 -2.28 -1.97
C ARG A 94 22.09 -2.73 -0.77
N GLN A 95 21.78 -2.27 0.45
CA GLN A 95 22.45 -2.76 1.66
C GLN A 95 21.91 -4.11 2.14
N VAL A 96 20.67 -4.46 1.74
CA VAL A 96 19.94 -5.64 2.27
C VAL A 96 19.45 -6.60 1.17
N ALA A 97 19.52 -6.20 -0.10
CA ALA A 97 19.09 -7.02 -1.23
C ALA A 97 20.06 -6.92 -2.43
N SER A 98 20.10 -7.98 -3.24
CA SER A 98 20.75 -7.96 -4.55
C SER A 98 19.82 -7.28 -5.56
N VAL A 99 20.29 -6.19 -6.20
CA VAL A 99 19.46 -5.32 -7.05
C VAL A 99 20.01 -5.24 -8.47
N GLU A 100 19.22 -5.73 -9.43
CA GLU A 100 19.43 -5.48 -10.86
C GLU A 100 18.76 -4.18 -11.28
N THR A 101 19.30 -3.50 -12.29
CA THR A 101 18.72 -2.25 -12.82
C THR A 101 18.72 -2.19 -14.34
N ALA A 102 17.76 -1.48 -14.91
CA ALA A 102 17.59 -1.27 -16.35
C ALA A 102 17.61 0.22 -16.71
N TYR A 103 17.55 0.52 -18.02
CA TYR A 103 17.36 1.86 -18.59
C TYR A 103 18.31 2.94 -18.00
N GLY A 104 19.61 2.61 -17.89
CA GLY A 104 20.63 3.52 -17.36
C GLY A 104 20.74 3.53 -15.82
N GLY A 105 20.10 2.60 -15.11
CA GLY A 105 20.25 2.40 -13.67
C GLY A 105 19.16 3.04 -12.81
N GLY A 106 18.25 3.81 -13.40
CA GLY A 106 17.16 4.50 -12.70
C GLY A 106 15.95 3.62 -12.36
N PHE A 107 15.83 2.46 -13.01
CA PHE A 107 14.72 1.52 -12.83
C PHE A 107 15.23 0.21 -12.21
N VAL A 108 14.55 -0.30 -11.18
CA VAL A 108 14.86 -1.61 -10.59
C VAL A 108 14.32 -2.71 -11.50
N ASN A 109 15.23 -3.47 -12.09
CA ASN A 109 14.92 -4.58 -13.01
C ASN A 109 14.63 -5.86 -12.24
N GLY A 110 15.23 -6.05 -11.06
CA GLY A 110 15.03 -7.24 -10.24
C GLY A 110 15.57 -7.06 -8.84
N ILE A 111 14.97 -7.79 -7.88
CA ILE A 111 15.43 -7.87 -6.49
C ILE A 111 15.51 -9.35 -6.11
N ASN A 112 16.63 -9.78 -5.55
CA ASN A 112 16.86 -11.15 -5.05
C ASN A 112 16.46 -12.27 -6.05
N GLY A 113 16.74 -12.06 -7.34
CA GLY A 113 16.46 -13.02 -8.42
C GLY A 113 15.05 -12.95 -9.03
N TYR A 114 14.13 -12.17 -8.47
CA TYR A 114 12.82 -11.90 -9.07
C TYR A 114 12.95 -10.72 -10.05
N VAL A 115 13.00 -11.05 -11.34
CA VAL A 115 13.23 -10.09 -12.44
C VAL A 115 11.91 -9.66 -13.09
N SER A 116 11.83 -8.41 -13.52
CA SER A 116 10.75 -7.86 -14.34
C SER A 116 10.44 -8.76 -15.53
N LYS A 117 9.15 -8.98 -15.80
CA LYS A 117 8.70 -9.71 -17.00
C LYS A 117 8.44 -8.78 -18.18
N PHE A 118 8.52 -7.45 -17.99
CA PHE A 118 8.22 -6.47 -19.03
C PHE A 118 9.47 -5.89 -19.71
N THR A 119 10.67 -6.16 -19.20
CA THR A 119 11.94 -5.65 -19.77
C THR A 119 12.06 -5.95 -21.27
N GLY A 120 12.27 -4.90 -22.08
CA GLY A 120 12.25 -4.98 -23.54
C GLY A 120 10.88 -4.71 -24.19
N GLY A 121 9.80 -4.58 -23.41
CA GLY A 121 8.48 -4.09 -23.85
C GLY A 121 7.55 -5.11 -24.49
N GLY A 122 7.92 -6.40 -24.50
CA GLY A 122 7.17 -7.48 -25.18
C GLY A 122 6.65 -8.62 -24.28
N GLY A 123 6.93 -8.58 -22.97
CA GLY A 123 6.56 -9.65 -22.04
C GLY A 123 5.34 -9.34 -21.15
N GLN A 124 5.16 -10.10 -20.07
CA GLN A 124 4.07 -9.87 -19.12
C GLN A 124 4.29 -8.55 -18.37
N LYS A 125 3.21 -7.81 -18.11
CA LYS A 125 3.23 -6.55 -17.33
C LYS A 125 3.40 -6.82 -15.83
N VAL A 126 4.58 -7.28 -15.43
CA VAL A 126 4.93 -7.58 -14.04
C VAL A 126 6.28 -6.94 -13.72
N ASP A 127 6.29 -6.04 -12.74
CA ASP A 127 7.42 -5.17 -12.43
C ASP A 127 7.52 -4.91 -10.93
N TRP A 128 8.64 -4.30 -10.53
CA TRP A 128 8.85 -3.77 -9.19
C TRP A 128 8.24 -2.38 -9.03
N PHE A 129 7.27 -2.27 -8.13
CA PHE A 129 6.72 -1.02 -7.65
C PHE A 129 7.22 -0.76 -6.23
N TYR A 130 7.24 0.50 -5.80
CA TYR A 130 7.58 0.82 -4.40
C TYR A 130 6.79 2.00 -3.85
N THR A 131 6.54 1.93 -2.54
CA THR A 131 5.96 3.00 -1.73
C THR A 131 6.96 3.44 -0.66
N VAL A 132 6.82 4.68 -0.17
CA VAL A 132 7.44 5.13 1.08
C VAL A 132 6.31 5.57 2.01
N ASN A 133 6.27 5.01 3.21
CA ASN A 133 5.25 5.28 4.24
C ASN A 133 3.82 5.18 3.68
N GLY A 134 3.57 4.17 2.83
CA GLY A 134 2.27 3.92 2.19
C GLY A 134 1.94 4.79 0.98
N PHE A 135 2.75 5.79 0.62
CA PHE A 135 2.55 6.62 -0.58
C PHE A 135 3.28 6.04 -1.81
N PRO A 136 2.62 5.90 -2.98
CA PRO A 136 3.26 5.40 -4.21
C PRO A 136 4.21 6.44 -4.81
N VAL A 137 5.50 6.12 -4.93
CA VAL A 137 6.53 7.15 -5.17
C VAL A 137 6.51 7.72 -6.60
N ASP A 138 6.70 9.03 -6.73
CA ASP A 138 6.62 9.79 -7.99
C ASP A 138 7.94 9.85 -8.80
N ARG A 139 9.01 9.24 -8.29
CA ARG A 139 10.38 9.30 -8.83
C ARG A 139 11.12 7.96 -8.66
N GLY A 140 12.17 7.74 -9.45
CA GLY A 140 13.01 6.54 -9.32
C GLY A 140 13.78 6.53 -7.99
N ALA A 141 14.03 5.33 -7.44
CA ALA A 141 14.64 5.16 -6.13
C ALA A 141 16.03 5.81 -5.92
N PRO A 142 16.91 6.01 -6.94
CA PRO A 142 18.13 6.82 -6.78
C PRO A 142 17.88 8.32 -6.59
N ALA A 143 16.64 8.79 -6.71
CA ALA A 143 16.24 10.20 -6.59
C ALA A 143 15.28 10.47 -5.42
N TYR A 144 14.92 9.44 -4.64
CA TYR A 144 14.20 9.60 -3.36
C TYR A 144 15.21 9.49 -2.22
N VAL A 145 15.39 10.57 -1.45
CA VAL A 145 16.22 10.58 -0.24
C VAL A 145 15.32 10.23 0.94
N LEU A 146 15.71 9.23 1.72
CA LEU A 146 14.97 8.79 2.90
C LEU A 146 15.24 9.70 4.10
N HIS A 147 14.23 9.84 4.94
CA HIS A 147 14.26 10.49 6.25
C HIS A 147 14.39 9.43 7.36
N PRO A 148 14.78 9.79 8.60
CA PRO A 148 14.76 8.86 9.73
C PRO A 148 13.36 8.27 9.92
N GLY A 149 13.28 6.98 10.23
CA GLY A 149 12.01 6.25 10.36
C GLY A 149 11.33 5.82 9.06
N ASP A 150 11.71 6.37 7.88
CA ASP A 150 11.05 6.03 6.62
C ASP A 150 11.05 4.52 6.33
N VAL A 151 9.89 4.00 5.97
CA VAL A 151 9.65 2.62 5.56
C VAL A 151 9.38 2.58 4.06
N GLN A 152 10.31 1.99 3.30
CA GLN A 152 10.07 1.67 1.90
C GLN A 152 9.57 0.24 1.74
N ILE A 153 8.45 0.07 1.04
CA ILE A 153 7.87 -1.23 0.68
C ILE A 153 8.00 -1.41 -0.82
N TRP A 154 8.81 -2.39 -1.24
CA TRP A 154 8.94 -2.85 -2.61
C TRP A 154 8.04 -4.06 -2.85
N ASP A 155 7.20 -4.04 -3.87
CA ASP A 155 6.38 -5.20 -4.24
C ASP A 155 6.48 -5.53 -5.74
N TYR A 156 6.57 -6.82 -6.03
CA TYR A 156 6.60 -7.37 -7.39
C TYR A 156 5.21 -7.88 -7.77
N HIS A 157 4.51 -7.13 -8.61
CA HIS A 157 3.12 -7.42 -8.96
C HIS A 157 2.76 -7.07 -10.41
N GLU A 158 1.59 -7.55 -10.84
CA GLU A 158 1.02 -7.21 -12.15
C GLU A 158 0.62 -5.73 -12.18
N TRP A 159 0.76 -5.06 -13.34
CA TRP A 159 0.48 -3.63 -13.44
C TRP A 159 -0.98 -3.29 -13.14
N ALA A 160 -1.21 -2.54 -12.05
CA ALA A 160 -2.49 -1.89 -11.77
C ALA A 160 -2.90 -0.92 -12.88
N TYR A 161 -4.21 -0.78 -13.13
CA TYR A 161 -4.78 0.02 -14.23
C TYR A 161 -4.18 1.43 -14.40
N TYR A 162 -3.92 2.14 -13.29
CA TYR A 162 -3.24 3.44 -13.29
C TYR A 162 -1.95 3.48 -12.43
N GLY A 163 -1.39 2.31 -12.08
CA GLY A 163 -0.01 2.16 -11.61
C GLY A 163 0.40 2.87 -10.30
N ARG A 164 -0.53 3.40 -9.51
CA ARG A 164 -0.27 4.07 -8.23
C ARG A 164 -1.40 3.80 -7.23
N THR A 165 -1.11 3.07 -6.16
CA THR A 165 -2.07 2.76 -5.09
C THR A 165 -1.38 3.02 -3.76
N CYS A 166 -2.08 3.60 -2.78
CA CYS A 166 -1.57 3.71 -1.42
C CYS A 166 -1.77 2.37 -0.68
N VAL A 167 -0.88 2.05 0.24
CA VAL A 167 -0.84 0.72 0.90
C VAL A 167 -1.31 0.84 2.35
N VAL A 168 -2.46 0.27 2.70
CA VAL A 168 -2.98 0.30 4.08
C VAL A 168 -2.06 -0.45 5.04
N GLY A 169 -1.40 -1.51 4.55
CA GLY A 169 -0.39 -2.27 5.28
C GLY A 169 0.94 -1.56 5.53
N ALA A 170 1.02 -0.26 5.26
CA ALA A 170 2.07 0.64 5.72
C ALA A 170 1.66 1.44 6.97
N PHE A 171 0.54 1.13 7.63
CA PHE A 171 0.23 1.65 8.97
C PHE A 171 1.38 1.37 9.94
N PRO A 172 1.78 2.31 10.83
CA PRO A 172 1.22 3.65 11.07
C PRO A 172 1.88 4.77 10.23
N GLU A 173 2.86 4.42 9.39
CA GLU A 173 3.87 5.30 8.82
C GLU A 173 3.36 6.57 8.09
N PRO A 174 2.25 6.56 7.31
CA PRO A 174 1.75 7.77 6.65
C PRO A 174 1.39 8.92 7.60
N PHE A 175 1.14 8.60 8.87
CA PHE A 175 0.68 9.52 9.91
C PHE A 175 1.76 9.85 10.95
N VAL A 176 2.81 9.02 11.04
CA VAL A 176 3.97 9.20 11.92
C VAL A 176 5.13 9.88 11.18
N HIS A 177 5.55 9.30 10.05
CA HIS A 177 6.70 9.74 9.25
C HIS A 177 6.32 10.53 8.00
N GLY A 178 5.08 10.40 7.52
CA GLY A 178 4.54 11.22 6.42
C GLY A 178 5.19 10.90 5.07
N TYR A 179 5.47 11.90 4.24
CA TYR A 179 6.15 11.69 2.95
C TYR A 179 7.14 12.81 2.64
N ASN A 180 8.33 12.46 2.12
CA ASN A 180 9.37 13.41 1.71
C ASN A 180 9.71 14.40 2.86
N GLY A 181 9.74 13.90 4.10
CA GLY A 181 10.02 14.68 5.31
C GLY A 181 8.90 15.62 5.78
N VAL A 182 7.67 15.46 5.28
CA VAL A 182 6.50 16.26 5.68
C VAL A 182 5.43 15.38 6.30
N VAL A 183 5.20 15.56 7.60
CA VAL A 183 4.07 14.98 8.35
C VAL A 183 2.92 16.00 8.34
N ARG A 184 1.77 15.61 7.78
CA ARG A 184 0.53 16.40 7.77
C ARG A 184 -0.21 16.30 9.10
N ASP A 185 -1.19 17.17 9.33
CA ASP A 185 -2.23 16.84 10.32
C ASP A 185 -3.04 15.64 9.82
N THR A 186 -3.56 14.84 10.75
CA THR A 186 -4.39 13.67 10.47
C THR A 186 -5.76 13.88 11.13
N LEU A 187 -6.79 13.98 10.31
CA LEU A 187 -8.15 14.26 10.73
C LEU A 187 -9.00 13.01 10.57
N ILE A 188 -9.51 12.48 11.67
CA ILE A 188 -10.44 11.36 11.66
C ILE A 188 -11.85 11.96 11.64
N VAL A 189 -12.55 11.73 10.53
CA VAL A 189 -13.85 12.35 10.22
C VAL A 189 -14.88 11.23 10.14
N TYR A 190 -15.93 11.32 10.96
CA TYR A 190 -16.81 10.19 11.21
C TYR A 190 -18.30 10.49 10.96
N GLU A 191 -19.05 9.43 10.69
CA GLU A 191 -20.52 9.45 10.62
C GLU A 191 -21.13 9.33 12.04
N ASP A 192 -22.19 10.09 12.32
CA ASP A 192 -22.88 10.12 13.63
C ASP A 192 -23.10 8.73 14.24
N GLY A 193 -22.62 8.54 15.46
CA GLY A 193 -22.67 7.26 16.18
C GLY A 193 -21.43 6.35 16.01
N LEU A 194 -20.41 6.77 15.25
CA LEU A 194 -19.13 6.08 15.14
C LEU A 194 -17.96 6.78 15.86
N GLU A 195 -18.26 7.79 16.70
CA GLU A 195 -17.29 8.58 17.47
C GLU A 195 -16.34 7.70 18.30
N GLU A 196 -16.83 6.65 18.97
CA GLU A 196 -15.96 5.76 19.76
C GLU A 196 -14.91 5.07 18.88
N SER A 197 -15.31 4.59 17.71
CA SER A 197 -14.41 3.97 16.72
C SER A 197 -13.41 4.97 16.13
N ALA A 198 -13.84 6.22 15.90
CA ALA A 198 -12.95 7.30 15.49
C ALA A 198 -11.91 7.65 16.58
N GLN A 199 -12.34 7.74 17.85
CA GLN A 199 -11.45 7.94 19.00
C GLN A 199 -10.49 6.77 19.21
N GLN A 200 -10.92 5.52 19.03
CA GLN A 200 -10.05 4.34 19.14
C GLN A 200 -8.94 4.33 18.07
N ILE A 201 -9.24 4.72 16.82
CA ILE A 201 -8.20 4.91 15.78
C ILE A 201 -7.27 6.06 16.16
N ALA A 202 -7.81 7.17 16.67
CA ALA A 202 -7.02 8.35 17.07
C ALA A 202 -6.02 8.02 18.18
N GLU A 203 -6.47 7.27 19.18
CA GLU A 203 -5.66 6.84 20.30
C GLU A 203 -4.60 5.82 19.85
N ARG A 204 -4.95 4.87 18.98
CA ARG A 204 -3.94 3.96 18.41
C ARG A 204 -2.85 4.71 17.66
N LEU A 205 -3.20 5.67 16.81
CA LEU A 205 -2.21 6.48 16.09
C LEU A 205 -1.27 7.24 17.04
N ARG A 206 -1.77 7.77 18.16
CA ARG A 206 -0.93 8.44 19.18
C ARG A 206 0.00 7.47 19.91
N GLN A 207 -0.46 6.25 20.20
CA GLN A 207 0.35 5.18 20.79
C GLN A 207 1.48 4.74 19.84
N GLU A 208 1.21 4.73 18.53
CA GLU A 208 2.20 4.51 17.46
C GLU A 208 3.08 5.75 17.15
N GLY A 209 2.95 6.84 17.92
CA GLY A 209 3.82 8.02 17.84
C GLY A 209 3.30 9.19 16.98
N ALA A 210 2.12 9.11 16.38
CA ALA A 210 1.57 10.20 15.58
C ALA A 210 1.14 11.38 16.47
N THR A 211 1.86 12.49 16.39
CA THR A 211 1.68 13.68 17.25
C THR A 211 0.60 14.66 16.80
N ARG A 212 0.06 14.49 15.59
CA ARG A 212 -0.81 15.46 14.89
C ARG A 212 -2.18 14.87 14.53
N VAL A 213 -2.89 14.32 15.52
CA VAL A 213 -4.12 13.54 15.31
C VAL A 213 -5.32 14.16 16.02
N SER A 214 -6.33 14.55 15.25
CA SER A 214 -7.62 15.10 15.71
C SER A 214 -8.79 14.25 15.26
N VAL A 215 -9.87 14.23 16.05
CA VAL A 215 -11.16 13.65 15.68
C VAL A 215 -12.17 14.79 15.56
N ILE A 216 -12.94 14.82 14.48
CA ILE A 216 -13.91 15.89 14.18
C ILE A 216 -15.17 15.33 13.48
N THR A 217 -16.29 16.02 13.63
CA THR A 217 -17.50 15.76 12.85
C THR A 217 -17.32 16.21 11.39
N TYR A 218 -18.22 15.81 10.48
CA TYR A 218 -18.11 16.24 9.08
C TYR A 218 -18.35 17.75 8.90
N ASP A 219 -19.28 18.34 9.65
CA ASP A 219 -19.58 19.78 9.58
C ASP A 219 -18.42 20.68 10.04
N GLU A 220 -17.47 20.12 10.82
CA GLU A 220 -16.25 20.81 11.25
C GLU A 220 -15.10 20.74 10.23
N LEU A 221 -15.19 19.87 9.21
CA LEU A 221 -14.12 19.70 8.21
C LEU A 221 -14.09 20.89 7.23
N THR A 222 -13.17 21.83 7.45
CA THR A 222 -13.00 22.96 6.53
C THR A 222 -12.46 22.53 5.17
N GLN A 223 -12.77 23.31 4.13
CA GLN A 223 -12.22 23.09 2.79
C GLN A 223 -10.69 23.04 2.78
N GLN A 224 -10.02 23.92 3.54
CA GLN A 224 -8.56 23.98 3.58
C GLN A 224 -7.97 22.67 4.12
N GLN A 225 -8.51 22.17 5.24
CA GLN A 225 -8.10 20.89 5.82
C GLN A 225 -8.30 19.74 4.82
N ARG A 226 -9.47 19.68 4.18
CA ARG A 226 -9.81 18.66 3.18
C ARG A 226 -8.86 18.64 1.98
N GLU A 227 -8.35 19.81 1.59
CA GLU A 227 -7.38 19.96 0.51
C GLU A 227 -5.94 19.61 0.93
N GLN A 228 -5.54 19.84 2.19
CA GLN A 228 -4.14 19.90 2.61
C GLN A 228 -3.68 18.80 3.57
N ASP A 229 -4.58 18.18 4.33
CA ASP A 229 -4.26 17.26 5.43
C ASP A 229 -4.54 15.80 5.08
N ASN A 230 -4.03 14.88 5.90
CA ASN A 230 -4.41 13.46 5.83
C ASN A 230 -5.79 13.29 6.47
N ILE A 231 -6.63 12.43 5.88
CA ILE A 231 -7.97 12.14 6.41
C ILE A 231 -8.13 10.63 6.60
N ILE A 232 -8.80 10.24 7.69
CA ILE A 232 -9.36 8.90 7.86
C ILE A 232 -10.88 9.05 7.98
N LEU A 233 -11.62 8.54 7.01
CA LEU A 233 -13.09 8.52 7.04
C LEU A 233 -13.57 7.26 7.77
N VAL A 234 -14.52 7.41 8.70
CA VAL A 234 -15.14 6.30 9.45
C VAL A 234 -16.66 6.36 9.29
N GLY A 235 -17.29 5.43 8.57
CA GLY A 235 -18.70 5.59 8.17
C GLY A 235 -19.32 4.40 7.45
N THR A 236 -20.62 4.48 7.19
CA THR A 236 -21.26 3.62 6.19
C THR A 236 -20.95 4.10 4.76
N TYR A 237 -21.28 3.29 3.74
CA TYR A 237 -21.22 3.74 2.35
C TYR A 237 -22.09 4.98 2.03
N GLU A 238 -23.15 5.21 2.80
CA GLU A 238 -24.06 6.35 2.62
C GLU A 238 -23.52 7.65 3.24
N PHE A 239 -22.42 7.60 4.01
CA PHE A 239 -21.75 8.79 4.52
C PHE A 239 -21.09 9.55 3.35
N GLU A 240 -21.55 10.77 3.08
CA GLU A 240 -21.22 11.53 1.85
C GLU A 240 -19.73 11.57 1.46
N PRO A 241 -18.75 11.85 2.35
CA PRO A 241 -17.35 11.86 1.94
C PRO A 241 -16.82 10.46 1.60
N ILE A 242 -17.38 9.39 2.19
CA ILE A 242 -17.06 7.99 1.85
C ILE A 242 -17.68 7.63 0.49
N HIS A 243 -18.94 7.98 0.29
CA HIS A 243 -19.65 7.82 -0.99
C HIS A 243 -18.87 8.50 -2.13
N PHE A 244 -18.39 9.74 -1.91
CA PHE A 244 -17.60 10.48 -2.88
C PHE A 244 -16.27 9.77 -3.22
N VAL A 245 -15.51 9.31 -2.23
CA VAL A 245 -14.20 8.65 -2.47
C VAL A 245 -14.39 7.30 -3.16
N LEU A 246 -15.35 6.48 -2.71
CA LEU A 246 -15.61 5.16 -3.29
C LEU A 246 -16.31 5.25 -4.66
N GLY A 247 -17.09 6.30 -4.91
CA GLY A 247 -17.61 6.64 -6.25
C GLY A 247 -16.50 6.93 -7.28
N LEU A 248 -15.26 7.18 -6.83
CA LEU A 248 -14.08 7.36 -7.67
C LEU A 248 -13.18 6.11 -7.76
N HIS A 249 -13.60 4.94 -7.24
CA HIS A 249 -12.75 3.74 -7.08
C HIS A 249 -11.86 3.40 -8.28
N ALA A 250 -12.45 3.31 -9.48
CA ALA A 250 -11.75 2.98 -10.72
C ALA A 250 -10.69 4.02 -11.11
N ARG A 251 -10.90 5.31 -10.81
CA ARG A 251 -9.93 6.39 -11.04
C ARG A 251 -8.82 6.42 -9.98
N LEU A 252 -9.03 5.81 -8.83
CA LEU A 252 -8.15 5.84 -7.65
C LEU A 252 -7.39 4.52 -7.41
N ASN A 253 -7.51 3.53 -8.31
CA ASN A 253 -7.00 2.16 -8.15
C ASN A 253 -7.48 1.48 -6.85
N ILE A 254 -8.71 1.74 -6.43
CA ILE A 254 -9.31 1.13 -5.23
C ILE A 254 -9.96 -0.20 -5.65
N TYR A 255 -9.35 -1.31 -5.21
CA TYR A 255 -9.74 -2.67 -5.59
C TYR A 255 -10.82 -3.31 -4.69
N THR A 256 -11.26 -2.64 -3.63
CA THR A 256 -12.47 -3.03 -2.89
C THR A 256 -13.29 -1.82 -2.46
N TYR A 257 -14.61 -1.93 -2.63
CA TYR A 257 -15.58 -0.86 -2.42
C TYR A 257 -16.93 -1.50 -2.06
N ILE A 258 -17.92 -0.67 -1.70
CA ILE A 258 -19.28 -1.13 -1.45
C ILE A 258 -20.15 -0.78 -2.66
N GLU A 259 -20.91 -1.74 -3.16
CA GLU A 259 -21.82 -1.61 -4.31
C GLU A 259 -23.14 -2.32 -3.95
N ASN A 260 -24.29 -1.65 -4.13
CA ASN A 260 -25.61 -2.20 -3.78
C ASN A 260 -25.73 -2.76 -2.34
N GLY A 261 -25.04 -2.13 -1.38
CA GLY A 261 -25.02 -2.55 0.02
C GLY A 261 -24.24 -3.85 0.30
N LYS A 262 -23.32 -4.25 -0.59
CA LYS A 262 -22.41 -5.39 -0.41
C LYS A 262 -20.96 -4.99 -0.67
N VAL A 263 -20.02 -5.62 0.03
CA VAL A 263 -18.59 -5.50 -0.25
C VAL A 263 -18.28 -6.21 -1.57
N VAL A 264 -17.63 -5.48 -2.48
CA VAL A 264 -17.12 -5.96 -3.76
C VAL A 264 -15.59 -5.88 -3.73
N MET A 265 -14.96 -6.91 -4.27
CA MET A 265 -13.52 -7.00 -4.53
C MET A 265 -13.29 -7.15 -6.03
N GLU A 266 -12.27 -6.52 -6.57
CA GLU A 266 -11.87 -6.57 -7.97
C GLU A 266 -10.41 -7.04 -8.08
N ASP A 267 -10.10 -7.95 -9.01
CA ASP A 267 -8.71 -8.33 -9.30
C ASP A 267 -8.04 -7.39 -10.31
N VAL A 268 -6.74 -7.56 -10.55
CA VAL A 268 -5.97 -6.72 -11.48
C VAL A 268 -6.47 -6.83 -12.93
N GLY A 269 -7.18 -7.92 -13.27
CA GLY A 269 -7.83 -8.12 -14.56
C GLY A 269 -9.22 -7.49 -14.68
N GLY A 270 -9.71 -6.79 -13.64
CA GLY A 270 -11.04 -6.16 -13.61
C GLY A 270 -12.18 -7.13 -13.29
N LYS A 271 -11.89 -8.35 -12.80
CA LYS A 271 -12.94 -9.32 -12.44
C LYS A 271 -13.47 -9.04 -11.03
N LYS A 272 -14.73 -8.61 -10.97
CA LYS A 272 -15.46 -8.39 -9.70
C LYS A 272 -15.86 -9.70 -9.02
N SER A 273 -15.84 -9.69 -7.69
CA SER A 273 -16.32 -10.73 -6.77
C SER A 273 -17.09 -10.06 -5.62
N VAL A 274 -18.35 -10.45 -5.41
CA VAL A 274 -19.17 -9.96 -4.27
C VAL A 274 -18.91 -10.85 -3.06
N LEU A 275 -18.53 -10.25 -1.92
CA LEU A 275 -18.15 -11.00 -0.72
C LEU A 275 -19.31 -11.16 0.29
N GLY A 276 -20.20 -10.17 0.38
CA GLY A 276 -21.34 -10.17 1.30
C GLY A 276 -21.55 -8.82 1.97
N ASP A 277 -22.19 -8.84 3.13
CA ASP A 277 -22.10 -7.75 4.11
C ASP A 277 -20.68 -7.72 4.71
N GLY A 278 -20.18 -6.54 5.08
CA GLY A 278 -18.82 -6.43 5.58
C GLY A 278 -18.27 -5.00 5.62
N GLY A 279 -17.08 -4.89 6.21
CA GLY A 279 -16.25 -3.70 6.23
C GLY A 279 -15.19 -3.68 5.12
N ILE A 280 -14.61 -2.51 4.88
CA ILE A 280 -13.43 -2.31 4.02
C ILE A 280 -12.47 -1.29 4.65
N ILE A 281 -11.18 -1.45 4.35
CA ILE A 281 -10.13 -0.48 4.66
C ILE A 281 -9.32 -0.25 3.38
N VAL A 282 -9.36 0.98 2.85
CA VAL A 282 -8.65 1.37 1.62
C VAL A 282 -7.92 2.68 1.82
N ALA A 283 -6.75 2.84 1.17
CA ALA A 283 -5.98 4.08 1.16
C ALA A 283 -5.84 4.61 -0.26
N THR A 284 -5.85 5.94 -0.41
CA THR A 284 -5.65 6.61 -1.71
C THR A 284 -5.02 7.98 -1.54
N ASN A 285 -4.38 8.52 -2.59
CA ASN A 285 -3.98 9.93 -2.60
C ASN A 285 -5.24 10.82 -2.55
N SER A 286 -5.21 11.92 -1.80
CA SER A 286 -6.44 12.72 -1.60
C SER A 286 -7.08 13.17 -2.93
N PRO A 287 -8.35 12.80 -3.22
CA PRO A 287 -9.06 13.26 -4.40
C PRO A 287 -9.43 14.75 -4.31
N TRP A 288 -9.30 15.35 -3.13
CA TRP A 288 -9.52 16.77 -2.88
C TRP A 288 -8.26 17.62 -2.98
N ASN A 289 -7.06 17.04 -3.12
CA ASN A 289 -5.85 17.85 -3.28
C ASN A 289 -5.95 18.72 -4.56
N PRO A 290 -5.81 20.06 -4.47
CA PRO A 290 -6.05 20.97 -5.60
C PRO A 290 -4.99 20.88 -6.70
N ARG A 291 -3.85 20.22 -6.44
CA ARG A 291 -2.82 19.89 -7.44
C ARG A 291 -3.10 18.54 -8.14
N GLY A 292 -4.11 17.80 -7.70
CA GLY A 292 -4.57 16.52 -8.23
C GLY A 292 -3.95 15.30 -7.54
N THR A 293 -4.59 14.14 -7.68
CA THR A 293 -4.26 12.87 -6.99
C THR A 293 -2.84 12.33 -7.25
N GLY A 294 -2.08 12.89 -8.20
CA GLY A 294 -0.75 12.40 -8.55
C GLY A 294 0.44 13.01 -7.76
N VAL A 295 0.20 13.91 -6.79
CA VAL A 295 1.28 14.71 -6.16
C VAL A 295 1.83 14.20 -4.83
N ASN A 296 1.23 13.17 -4.22
CA ASN A 296 1.71 12.55 -2.97
C ASN A 296 1.93 13.51 -1.78
N GLU A 297 1.07 14.52 -1.61
CA GLU A 297 1.19 15.49 -0.50
C GLU A 297 0.37 15.15 0.74
N ASN A 298 -0.72 14.41 0.55
CA ASN A 298 -1.67 13.95 1.56
C ASN A 298 -2.49 12.76 1.04
N MET A 299 -3.02 11.94 1.95
CA MET A 299 -3.82 10.75 1.64
C MET A 299 -5.17 10.74 2.35
N VAL A 300 -6.10 9.96 1.80
CA VAL A 300 -7.37 9.62 2.42
C VAL A 300 -7.39 8.11 2.67
N TRP A 301 -7.64 7.73 3.90
CA TRP A 301 -8.09 6.39 4.27
C TRP A 301 -9.62 6.37 4.35
N VAL A 302 -10.21 5.26 3.96
CA VAL A 302 -11.64 4.98 4.11
C VAL A 302 -11.78 3.68 4.90
N VAL A 303 -12.34 3.80 6.10
CA VAL A 303 -12.73 2.71 6.98
C VAL A 303 -14.26 2.65 6.94
N ALA A 304 -14.81 1.84 6.04
CA ALA A 304 -16.23 1.84 5.72
C ALA A 304 -16.90 0.49 5.96
N GLY A 305 -18.22 0.48 6.11
CA GLY A 305 -19.01 -0.75 6.19
C GLY A 305 -20.36 -0.68 5.48
N THR A 306 -20.92 -1.85 5.17
CA THR A 306 -22.30 -1.98 4.65
C THR A 306 -23.35 -1.63 5.70
N SER A 307 -22.98 -1.64 6.99
CA SER A 307 -23.71 -1.06 8.12
C SER A 307 -22.73 -0.43 9.12
N LYS A 308 -23.24 0.15 10.22
CA LYS A 308 -22.41 0.76 11.28
C LYS A 308 -21.66 -0.29 12.11
N GLU A 309 -22.25 -1.46 12.27
CA GLU A 309 -21.64 -2.63 12.90
C GLU A 309 -20.42 -3.10 12.10
N GLU A 310 -20.54 -3.16 10.77
CA GLU A 310 -19.42 -3.53 9.88
C GLU A 310 -18.36 -2.42 9.75
N ALA A 311 -18.76 -1.14 9.80
CA ALA A 311 -17.83 -0.02 9.86
C ALA A 311 -17.03 -0.02 11.18
N ASN A 312 -17.68 -0.37 12.30
CA ASN A 312 -17.01 -0.60 13.58
C ASN A 312 -16.04 -1.78 13.49
N ALA A 313 -16.41 -2.91 12.89
CA ALA A 313 -15.51 -4.06 12.72
C ALA A 313 -14.25 -3.70 11.89
N ALA A 314 -14.39 -2.87 10.86
CA ALA A 314 -13.24 -2.33 10.11
C ALA A 314 -12.39 -1.36 10.96
N ALA A 315 -13.01 -0.53 11.81
CA ALA A 315 -12.29 0.40 12.69
C ALA A 315 -11.56 -0.32 13.84
N GLU A 316 -12.17 -1.35 14.44
CA GLU A 316 -11.53 -2.20 15.44
C GLU A 316 -10.29 -2.90 14.89
N LEU A 317 -10.31 -3.32 13.61
CA LEU A 317 -9.15 -3.92 12.96
C LEU A 317 -7.96 -2.93 12.90
N VAL A 318 -8.20 -1.66 12.55
CA VAL A 318 -7.18 -0.60 12.54
C VAL A 318 -6.70 -0.25 13.96
N ALA A 319 -7.61 -0.08 14.92
CA ALA A 319 -7.26 0.37 16.26
C ALA A 319 -6.59 -0.71 17.11
N LYS A 320 -7.08 -1.96 17.02
CA LYS A 320 -6.71 -3.05 17.94
C LYS A 320 -5.68 -3.99 17.34
N THR A 321 -5.82 -4.34 16.06
CA THR A 321 -5.00 -5.38 15.38
C THR A 321 -4.44 -4.97 13.99
N PRO A 322 -3.82 -3.78 13.84
CA PRO A 322 -3.33 -3.31 12.55
C PRO A 322 -2.18 -4.14 11.98
N GLU A 323 -1.52 -4.98 12.78
CA GLU A 323 -0.55 -5.96 12.29
C GLU A 323 -1.15 -6.98 11.32
N ARG A 324 -2.49 -7.17 11.35
CA ARG A 324 -3.24 -7.96 10.36
C ARG A 324 -3.39 -7.24 9.01
N LEU A 325 -3.05 -5.96 8.91
CA LEU A 325 -3.02 -5.18 7.66
C LEU A 325 -1.67 -5.27 6.94
N HIS A 326 -0.59 -5.67 7.63
CA HIS A 326 0.79 -5.48 7.17
C HIS A 326 1.01 -5.89 5.70
N TYR A 327 1.58 -4.96 4.93
CA TYR A 327 1.87 -5.05 3.50
C TYR A 327 0.65 -5.15 2.54
N PHE A 328 -0.58 -5.25 3.04
CA PHE A 328 -1.76 -5.36 2.16
C PHE A 328 -2.07 -4.00 1.53
N TYR A 329 -2.44 -3.98 0.25
CA TYR A 329 -2.76 -2.73 -0.45
C TYR A 329 -4.12 -2.18 0.02
N SER A 330 -5.09 -3.07 0.16
CA SER A 330 -6.42 -2.82 0.71
C SER A 330 -6.97 -4.07 1.42
N VAL A 331 -8.02 -3.90 2.21
CA VAL A 331 -8.65 -4.96 3.00
C VAL A 331 -10.16 -4.95 2.86
N ALA A 332 -10.76 -6.13 2.77
CA ALA A 332 -12.16 -6.38 3.09
C ALA A 332 -12.25 -7.19 4.40
N VAL A 333 -13.24 -6.88 5.24
CA VAL A 333 -13.54 -7.55 6.52
C VAL A 333 -14.93 -8.16 6.39
N VAL A 334 -15.03 -9.49 6.35
CA VAL A 334 -16.28 -10.18 6.00
C VAL A 334 -16.42 -11.41 6.90
N ASN A 335 -17.53 -11.52 7.64
CA ASN A 335 -17.72 -12.55 8.69
C ASN A 335 -16.60 -12.61 9.76
N GLY A 336 -15.84 -11.53 9.95
CA GLY A 336 -14.66 -11.46 10.83
C GLY A 336 -13.34 -11.91 10.18
N ASP A 337 -13.39 -12.51 8.98
CA ASP A 337 -12.20 -12.81 8.19
C ASP A 337 -11.63 -11.54 7.54
N VAL A 338 -10.30 -11.47 7.47
CA VAL A 338 -9.55 -10.35 6.91
C VAL A 338 -9.00 -10.75 5.55
N VAL A 339 -9.64 -10.27 4.50
CA VAL A 339 -9.34 -10.57 3.11
C VAL A 339 -8.43 -9.48 2.55
N ARG A 340 -7.18 -9.83 2.22
CA ARG A 340 -6.27 -8.96 1.46
C ARG A 340 -6.85 -8.67 0.07
N VAL A 341 -6.63 -7.46 -0.43
CA VAL A 341 -7.10 -7.02 -1.75
C VAL A 341 -6.01 -6.20 -2.45
N PRO A 342 -5.66 -6.49 -3.73
CA PRO A 342 -6.16 -7.60 -4.56
C PRO A 342 -5.64 -8.99 -4.14
N GLN A 343 -5.97 -10.03 -4.90
CA GLN A 343 -5.72 -11.46 -4.60
C GLN A 343 -4.78 -12.13 -5.60
#